data_AF-A0A7C1L524-F1
#
_entry.id   AF-A0A7C1L524-F1
#
_cell.length_a   1.000
_cell.length_b   1.000
_cell.length_c   1.000
_cell.angle_alpha   90.00
_cell.angle_beta   90.00
_cell.angle_gamma   90.00
#
_symmetry.space_group_name_H-M   'P 1'
#
loop_
_entity.id
_entity.type
_entity.pdbx_description
1 polymer ?
#
loop_
_entity_poly.entity_id
_entity_poly.type
_entity_poly.pdbx_seq_one_letter_code
_entity_poly.pdbx_strand_id
1 'polypeptide(L)'
;MNILLINPWITDFAAYDFWIKPMGLLYVGAFLKERRHNVRLIDCMDRFQEGAVTDNKHDNRKYNTGKFHREIIEKPECLKHVPRHYCQYGIPVELFRKLVLEGQKPDAVLVSCVMTYWYPGAFKVISLIHEMLPGVPVILGGIYAILCADHARDNSDSDVVIIESSPLKIIESVESTVGNKGNGPVVSDAFGEWPEPDWGLYDNLKTAMILTTRGCPMNCTVCASKILFNGYECCDPEDAAQSIINLAGMGIQDISFCDDALLIDTENHAVPLFRKLAASKTPVRLHSPNGLHVREITPEVARLMKKAGMVTIRLSLETASVDRAKDFSQKVSREEYKNAVDALYSAGYTPDDLGTYIIIGLPGQSMGEVFDSIEFVLDTGVKVKPALFSPVPGTVEFQRAVAAGMIKEDDDPVLHNNTLRTVDFWEEGVEGYRDFKKTLSGANEEVGKSSLFKIK
;
A
#
# COMPACT_ATOMS: atom_id res chain seq x y z
N MET A 1 17.55 2.16 24.79
CA MET A 1 18.23 2.49 23.53
C MET A 1 17.46 3.60 22.83
N ASN A 2 18.14 4.34 21.98
CA ASN A 2 17.55 5.27 21.02
C ASN A 2 17.52 4.58 19.65
N ILE A 3 16.34 4.41 19.09
CA ILE A 3 16.17 3.71 17.82
C ILE A 3 15.59 4.70 16.81
N LEU A 4 16.23 4.78 15.65
CA LEU A 4 15.76 5.59 14.54
C LEU A 4 15.09 4.69 13.51
N LEU A 5 13.81 4.90 13.27
CA LEU A 5 13.05 4.24 12.20
C LEU A 5 13.06 5.14 10.97
N ILE A 6 13.27 4.56 9.79
CA ILE A 6 13.29 5.31 8.52
C ILE A 6 12.40 4.63 7.48
N ASN A 7 11.39 5.37 7.02
CA ASN A 7 10.69 5.04 5.78
C ASN A 7 11.43 5.74 4.64
N PRO A 8 12.07 5.02 3.72
CA PRO A 8 12.95 5.58 2.70
C PRO A 8 12.17 6.28 1.57
N TRP A 9 12.90 7.03 0.76
CA TRP A 9 12.36 7.57 -0.48
C TRP A 9 11.87 6.47 -1.42
N ILE A 10 10.88 6.81 -2.26
CA ILE A 10 10.51 6.00 -3.40
C ILE A 10 11.34 6.44 -4.60
N THR A 11 12.04 5.51 -5.25
CA THR A 11 12.62 5.71 -6.58
C THR A 11 11.76 5.00 -7.61
N ASP A 12 11.12 5.74 -8.50
CA ASP A 12 10.14 5.17 -9.46
C ASP A 12 9.92 6.12 -10.67
N PHE A 13 9.15 5.67 -11.65
CA PHE A 13 8.59 6.49 -12.72
C PHE A 13 7.32 7.25 -12.32
N ALA A 14 6.66 6.82 -11.25
CA ALA A 14 5.48 7.47 -10.66
C ALA A 14 5.29 7.07 -9.20
N ALA A 15 5.04 8.07 -8.34
CA ALA A 15 4.53 7.86 -6.99
C ALA A 15 3.48 8.93 -6.66
N TYR A 16 2.48 8.56 -5.87
CA TYR A 16 1.40 9.45 -5.45
C TYR A 16 0.95 9.08 -4.05
N ASP A 17 0.67 10.10 -3.23
CA ASP A 17 0.20 9.92 -1.86
C ASP A 17 -1.31 9.66 -1.84
N PHE A 18 -1.68 8.40 -1.74
CA PHE A 18 -3.03 7.96 -1.38
C PHE A 18 -3.08 7.61 0.12
N TRP A 19 -2.67 8.54 0.99
CA TRP A 19 -2.64 8.37 2.45
C TRP A 19 -1.52 7.46 2.97
N ILE A 20 -0.45 7.25 2.20
CA ILE A 20 0.59 6.25 2.52
C ILE A 20 1.25 6.58 3.86
N LYS A 21 1.39 5.55 4.70
CA LYS A 21 2.08 5.56 6.00
C LYS A 21 2.85 4.24 6.15
N PRO A 22 4.03 4.23 6.78
CA PRO A 22 4.84 3.04 6.96
C PRO A 22 4.30 2.20 8.13
N MET A 23 3.13 1.59 7.97
CA MET A 23 2.41 0.89 9.05
C MET A 23 3.28 -0.13 9.80
N GLY A 24 4.11 -0.90 9.08
CA GLY A 24 5.05 -1.83 9.72
C GLY A 24 6.02 -1.13 10.69
N LEU A 25 6.55 0.05 10.34
CA LEU A 25 7.40 0.83 11.24
C LEU A 25 6.62 1.44 12.40
N LEU A 26 5.35 1.83 12.20
CA LEU A 26 4.53 2.39 13.28
C LEU A 26 4.17 1.33 14.34
N TYR A 27 3.88 0.10 13.92
CA TYR A 27 3.70 -1.02 14.85
C TYR A 27 5.02 -1.42 15.51
N VAL A 28 6.12 -1.54 14.76
CA VAL A 28 7.44 -1.81 15.34
C VAL A 28 7.81 -0.71 16.36
N GLY A 29 7.54 0.56 16.06
CA GLY A 29 7.75 1.67 16.97
C GLY A 29 6.93 1.57 18.26
N ALA A 30 5.65 1.23 18.15
CA ALA A 30 4.77 1.02 19.30
C ALA A 30 5.30 -0.09 20.21
N PHE A 31 5.67 -1.24 19.65
CA PHE A 31 6.25 -2.32 20.44
C PHE A 31 7.61 -1.95 21.05
N LEU A 32 8.49 -1.25 20.33
CA LEU A 32 9.76 -0.79 20.88
C LEU A 32 9.55 0.17 22.06
N LYS A 33 8.52 1.03 22.02
CA LYS A 33 8.14 1.88 23.15
C LYS A 33 7.58 1.08 24.32
N GLU A 34 6.77 0.05 24.08
CA GLU A 34 6.35 -0.89 25.13
C GLU A 34 7.55 -1.53 25.83
N ARG A 35 8.60 -1.86 25.06
CA ARG A 35 9.90 -2.35 25.56
C ARG A 35 10.76 -1.29 26.24
N ARG A 36 10.25 -0.06 26.39
CA ARG A 36 10.88 1.14 26.97
C ARG A 36 12.12 1.62 26.23
N HIS A 37 12.11 1.48 24.90
CA HIS A 37 13.06 2.16 24.04
C HIS A 37 12.58 3.56 23.68
N ASN A 38 13.53 4.46 23.44
CA ASN A 38 13.25 5.75 22.85
C ASN A 38 13.22 5.58 21.33
N VAL A 39 12.15 6.00 20.68
CA VAL A 39 11.91 5.75 19.25
C VAL A 39 11.63 7.05 18.54
N ARG A 40 12.24 7.23 17.38
CA ARG A 40 12.03 8.39 16.50
C ARG A 40 11.83 7.89 15.07
N LEU A 41 11.01 8.60 14.29
CA LEU A 41 10.74 8.27 12.89
C LEU A 41 11.27 9.39 11.99
N ILE A 42 11.88 9.01 10.88
CA ILE A 42 12.05 9.88 9.71
C ILE A 42 11.29 9.23 8.56
N ASP A 43 10.19 9.84 8.15
CA ASP A 43 9.43 9.40 6.98
C ASP A 43 9.81 10.25 5.78
N CYS A 44 10.66 9.72 4.90
CA CYS A 44 11.07 10.41 3.68
C CYS A 44 9.89 10.71 2.75
N MET A 45 8.75 10.04 2.92
CA MET A 45 7.55 10.24 2.12
C MET A 45 6.55 11.20 2.78
N ASP A 46 6.83 11.75 3.96
CA ASP A 46 5.91 12.67 4.62
C ASP A 46 5.89 14.06 3.96
N ARG A 47 4.81 14.36 3.25
CA ARG A 47 4.57 15.66 2.61
C ARG A 47 4.26 16.78 3.60
N PHE A 48 3.96 16.44 4.85
CA PHE A 48 3.59 17.38 5.89
C PHE A 48 4.72 17.66 6.89
N GLN A 49 5.89 17.05 6.68
CA GLN A 49 7.12 17.30 7.41
C GLN A 49 7.52 18.77 7.29
N GLU A 50 7.86 19.40 8.41
CA GLU A 50 8.35 20.78 8.39
C GLU A 50 9.66 20.87 7.57
N GLY A 51 9.70 21.84 6.65
CA GLY A 51 10.81 22.00 5.71
C GLY A 51 10.68 21.15 4.44
N ALA A 52 9.66 20.30 4.31
CA ALA A 52 9.37 19.63 3.04
C ALA A 52 8.99 20.66 1.98
N VAL A 53 9.52 20.48 0.76
CA VAL A 53 9.16 21.31 -0.38
C VAL A 53 7.75 20.92 -0.80
N THR A 54 6.83 21.88 -0.73
CA THR A 54 5.50 21.75 -1.32
C THR A 54 5.36 22.79 -2.43
N ASP A 55 5.03 22.35 -3.63
CA ASP A 55 4.72 23.25 -4.72
C ASP A 55 3.36 23.89 -4.41
N ASN A 56 3.44 25.08 -3.80
CA ASN A 56 2.44 25.85 -3.04
C ASN A 56 1.07 26.16 -3.71
N LYS A 57 0.61 25.42 -4.73
CA LYS A 57 -0.74 25.59 -5.33
C LYS A 57 -1.50 24.28 -5.65
N HIS A 58 -0.87 23.11 -5.64
CA HIS A 58 -1.51 21.88 -6.19
C HIS A 58 -1.33 20.58 -5.40
N ASP A 59 -0.70 20.63 -4.22
CA ASP A 59 -0.24 19.41 -3.53
C ASP A 59 -1.28 18.72 -2.66
N ASN A 60 -2.31 19.40 -2.15
CA ASN A 60 -3.41 18.74 -1.44
C ASN A 60 -4.66 18.75 -2.30
N ARG A 61 -4.93 17.60 -2.91
CA ARG A 61 -6.17 17.31 -3.62
C ARG A 61 -7.25 16.84 -2.64
N LYS A 62 -8.36 16.38 -3.20
CA LYS A 62 -9.47 15.78 -2.46
C LYS A 62 -8.93 14.83 -1.38
N TYR A 63 -9.41 14.99 -0.14
CA TYR A 63 -9.11 14.12 1.01
C TYR A 63 -7.64 14.09 1.43
N ASN A 64 -6.92 15.21 1.32
CA ASN A 64 -5.50 15.32 1.70
C ASN A 64 -4.55 14.39 0.90
N THR A 65 -4.99 13.85 -0.22
CA THR A 65 -4.12 13.11 -1.16
C THR A 65 -3.27 14.06 -2.00
N GLY A 66 -2.15 13.62 -2.55
CA GLY A 66 -1.26 14.56 -3.23
C GLY A 66 -0.09 13.96 -4.01
N LYS A 67 0.59 14.83 -4.77
CA LYS A 67 1.87 14.48 -5.38
C LYS A 67 2.98 14.67 -4.34
N PHE A 68 3.98 13.81 -4.38
CA PHE A 68 5.23 14.05 -3.65
C PHE A 68 6.10 15.06 -4.41
N HIS A 69 6.93 15.81 -3.67
CA HIS A 69 8.12 16.42 -4.26
C HIS A 69 8.94 15.35 -4.98
N ARG A 70 9.54 15.70 -6.12
CA ARG A 70 10.32 14.74 -6.89
C ARG A 70 11.53 15.39 -7.56
N GLU A 71 12.59 14.61 -7.64
CA GLU A 71 13.84 14.96 -8.33
C GLU A 71 14.14 13.89 -9.38
N ILE A 72 14.46 14.31 -10.60
CA ILE A 72 14.86 13.37 -11.66
C ILE A 72 16.26 12.87 -11.32
N ILE A 73 16.42 11.54 -11.31
CA ILE A 73 17.69 10.86 -11.04
C ILE A 73 18.10 10.02 -12.25
N GLU A 74 19.35 9.55 -12.26
CA GLU A 74 19.80 8.61 -13.27
C GLU A 74 19.01 7.30 -13.17
N LYS A 75 18.68 6.72 -14.33
CA LYS A 75 18.02 5.42 -14.39
C LYS A 75 19.03 4.31 -14.13
N PRO A 76 18.64 3.25 -13.42
CA PRO A 76 19.32 1.96 -13.50
C PRO A 76 19.53 1.55 -14.96
N GLU A 77 20.66 0.93 -15.28
CA GLU A 77 21.05 0.58 -16.65
C GLU A 77 19.95 -0.23 -17.35
N CYS A 78 19.42 -1.24 -16.66
CA CYS A 78 18.34 -2.10 -17.14
C CYS A 78 17.02 -1.35 -17.43
N LEU A 79 16.86 -0.12 -16.95
CA LEU A 79 15.67 0.73 -17.15
C LEU A 79 15.89 1.87 -18.16
N LYS A 80 17.10 2.06 -18.72
CA LYS A 80 17.40 3.20 -19.62
C LYS A 80 16.49 3.27 -20.84
N HIS A 81 16.05 2.12 -21.34
CA HIS A 81 15.16 1.99 -22.49
C HIS A 81 13.74 2.52 -22.24
N VAL A 82 13.30 2.67 -20.98
CA VAL A 82 11.95 3.16 -20.65
C VAL A 82 11.86 4.67 -20.94
N PRO A 83 10.98 5.17 -21.83
CA PRO A 83 10.94 6.57 -22.25
C PRO A 83 10.16 7.47 -21.27
N ARG A 84 10.48 7.38 -19.97
CA ARG A 84 9.92 8.18 -18.88
C ARG A 84 11.03 8.63 -17.94
N HIS A 85 10.83 9.74 -17.22
CA HIS A 85 11.78 10.13 -16.18
C HIS A 85 11.68 9.19 -14.98
N TYR A 86 12.83 8.76 -14.47
CA TYR A 86 12.96 8.04 -13.22
C TYR A 86 13.31 9.06 -12.14
N CYS A 87 12.56 9.04 -11.04
CA CYS A 87 12.60 10.10 -10.05
C CYS A 87 12.76 9.52 -8.65
N GLN A 88 13.43 10.26 -7.78
CA GLN A 88 13.28 10.13 -6.33
C GLN A 88 12.09 10.96 -5.88
N TYR A 89 11.19 10.39 -5.09
CA TYR A 89 10.03 11.04 -4.52
C TYR A 89 10.17 11.14 -3.01
N GLY A 90 9.74 12.27 -2.43
CA GLY A 90 9.76 12.52 -0.99
C GLY A 90 10.48 13.81 -0.61
N ILE A 91 10.86 13.95 0.65
CA ILE A 91 11.56 15.13 1.19
C ILE A 91 12.92 15.36 0.51
N PRO A 92 13.45 16.60 0.47
CA PRO A 92 14.81 16.84 -0.01
C PRO A 92 15.87 16.09 0.80
N VAL A 93 16.96 15.67 0.16
CA VAL A 93 18.08 14.96 0.83
C VAL A 93 18.69 15.81 1.95
N GLU A 94 18.83 17.12 1.75
CA GLU A 94 19.37 18.02 2.79
C GLU A 94 18.47 18.10 4.02
N LEU A 95 17.14 18.01 3.85
CA LEU A 95 16.22 17.95 4.98
C LEU A 95 16.39 16.63 5.73
N PHE A 96 16.49 15.51 5.02
CA PHE A 96 16.79 14.22 5.65
C PHE A 96 18.09 14.27 6.47
N ARG A 97 19.17 14.81 5.89
CA ARG A 97 20.45 14.94 6.58
C ARG A 97 20.31 15.76 7.87
N LYS A 98 19.60 16.89 7.80
CA LYS A 98 19.29 17.71 8.97
C LYS A 98 18.52 16.92 10.05
N LEU A 99 17.43 16.24 9.68
CA LEU A 99 16.58 15.49 10.62
C LEU A 99 17.32 14.35 11.33
N VAL A 100 18.25 13.68 10.65
CA VAL A 100 19.10 12.65 11.24
C VAL A 100 20.02 13.27 12.31
N LEU A 101 20.65 14.41 12.02
CA LEU A 101 21.62 15.07 12.92
C LEU A 101 20.99 15.85 14.08
N GLU A 102 19.74 16.31 13.95
CA GLU A 102 19.04 17.04 15.01
C GLU A 102 18.59 16.16 16.19
N GLY A 103 18.53 14.83 15.99
CA GLY A 103 18.14 13.90 17.02
C GLY A 103 19.27 13.45 17.95
N GLN A 104 18.89 12.78 19.03
CA GLN A 104 19.84 11.97 19.79
C GLN A 104 20.44 10.90 18.89
N LYS A 105 21.77 10.70 18.96
CA LYS A 105 22.47 9.66 18.21
C LYS A 105 21.80 8.30 18.48
N PRO A 106 21.32 7.58 17.45
CA PRO A 106 20.70 6.28 17.63
C PRO A 106 21.74 5.20 17.95
N ASP A 107 21.30 4.20 18.71
CA ASP A 107 22.02 2.95 18.94
C ASP A 107 21.82 1.96 17.79
N ALA A 108 20.73 2.11 17.01
CA ALA A 108 20.47 1.38 15.77
C ALA A 108 19.51 2.17 14.86
N VAL A 109 19.62 1.93 13.55
CA VAL A 109 18.73 2.47 12.53
C VAL A 109 17.99 1.34 11.83
N LEU A 110 16.66 1.41 11.77
CA LEU A 110 15.83 0.45 11.03
C LEU A 110 15.30 1.11 9.76
N VAL A 111 15.57 0.51 8.61
CA VAL A 111 15.07 0.95 7.30
C VAL A 111 14.07 -0.07 6.79
N SER A 112 12.86 0.37 6.43
CA SER A 112 11.84 -0.52 5.84
C SER A 112 11.77 -0.34 4.33
N CYS A 113 11.54 -1.42 3.57
CA CYS A 113 11.25 -1.31 2.14
C CYS A 113 10.01 -2.14 1.77
N VAL A 114 8.97 -1.46 1.28
CA VAL A 114 7.63 -2.04 1.06
C VAL A 114 7.48 -2.71 -0.31
N MET A 115 8.09 -2.15 -1.36
CA MET A 115 7.99 -2.71 -2.72
C MET A 115 9.33 -3.23 -3.18
N THR A 116 9.32 -4.35 -3.91
CA THR A 116 10.55 -5.01 -4.36
C THR A 116 11.41 -4.12 -5.24
N TYR A 117 10.80 -3.29 -6.10
CA TYR A 117 11.48 -2.38 -7.01
C TYR A 117 11.75 -0.97 -6.43
N TRP A 118 11.42 -0.71 -5.16
CA TRP A 118 11.75 0.56 -4.48
C TRP A 118 13.03 0.49 -3.65
N TYR A 119 13.72 -0.65 -3.64
CA TYR A 119 14.96 -0.84 -2.88
C TYR A 119 16.06 0.21 -3.15
N PRO A 120 16.22 0.83 -4.34
CA PRO A 120 17.28 1.81 -4.53
C PRO A 120 17.15 3.02 -3.60
N GLY A 121 15.91 3.40 -3.24
CA GLY A 121 15.66 4.43 -2.23
C GLY A 121 16.08 3.99 -0.82
N ALA A 122 15.87 2.73 -0.46
CA ALA A 122 16.33 2.16 0.81
C ALA A 122 17.86 2.08 0.88
N PHE A 123 18.52 1.66 -0.20
CA PHE A 123 19.98 1.58 -0.28
C PHE A 123 20.62 2.96 -0.18
N LYS A 124 20.00 3.98 -0.79
CA LYS A 124 20.43 5.37 -0.63
C LYS A 124 20.36 5.82 0.84
N VAL A 125 19.29 5.48 1.56
CA VAL A 125 19.19 5.77 3.00
C VAL A 125 20.32 5.08 3.77
N ILE A 126 20.55 3.78 3.54
CA ILE A 126 21.60 3.00 4.23
C ILE A 126 22.98 3.64 4.01
N SER A 127 23.32 3.97 2.77
CA SER A 127 24.57 4.63 2.41
C SER A 127 24.76 5.97 3.14
N LEU A 128 23.71 6.82 3.15
CA LEU A 128 23.75 8.10 3.85
C LEU A 128 23.91 7.94 5.37
N ILE A 129 23.27 6.92 5.95
CA ILE A 129 23.39 6.65 7.39
C ILE A 129 24.81 6.20 7.75
N HIS A 130 25.45 5.34 6.94
CA HIS A 130 26.85 4.98 7.17
C HIS A 130 27.80 6.17 7.06
N GLU A 131 27.55 7.08 6.12
CA GLU A 131 28.32 8.33 5.97
C GLU A 131 28.17 9.22 7.22
N MET A 132 26.94 9.40 7.69
CA MET A 132 26.60 10.38 8.72
C MET A 132 26.77 9.88 10.16
N LEU A 133 26.55 8.58 10.38
CA LEU A 133 26.57 7.93 11.68
C LEU A 133 27.51 6.71 11.68
N PRO A 134 28.83 6.88 11.45
CA PRO A 134 29.75 5.75 11.40
C PRO A 134 29.68 4.88 12.65
N GLY A 135 29.59 3.56 12.43
CA GLY A 135 29.55 2.53 13.48
C GLY A 135 28.18 2.34 14.15
N VAL A 136 27.13 3.05 13.73
CA VAL A 136 25.76 2.73 14.14
C VAL A 136 25.22 1.62 13.24
N PRO A 137 24.74 0.49 13.79
CA PRO A 137 24.22 -0.60 12.98
C PRO A 137 22.94 -0.20 12.24
N VAL A 138 22.88 -0.56 10.95
CA VAL A 138 21.74 -0.35 10.06
C VAL A 138 21.07 -1.68 9.75
N ILE A 139 19.78 -1.76 10.04
CA ILE A 139 18.97 -2.97 9.94
C ILE A 139 17.92 -2.75 8.84
N LEU A 140 17.95 -3.56 7.80
CA LEU A 140 16.98 -3.51 6.70
C LEU A 140 15.86 -4.55 6.92
N GLY A 141 14.61 -4.14 6.75
CA GLY A 141 13.45 -5.03 6.81
C GLY A 141 12.33 -4.60 5.85
N GLY A 142 11.16 -5.21 6.02
CA GLY A 142 9.97 -4.95 5.19
C GLY A 142 9.76 -6.01 4.11
N ILE A 143 8.71 -5.82 3.31
CA ILE A 143 8.25 -6.78 2.29
C ILE A 143 9.34 -7.09 1.27
N TYR A 144 10.12 -6.10 0.83
CA TYR A 144 11.25 -6.33 -0.07
C TYR A 144 12.30 -7.26 0.54
N ALA A 145 12.66 -7.05 1.82
CA ALA A 145 13.64 -7.90 2.48
C ALA A 145 13.15 -9.36 2.58
N ILE A 146 11.85 -9.58 2.76
CA ILE A 146 11.25 -10.93 2.80
C ILE A 146 11.24 -11.57 1.40
N LEU A 147 10.76 -10.85 0.38
CA LEU A 147 10.57 -11.41 -0.97
C LEU A 147 11.85 -11.50 -1.80
N CYS A 148 12.84 -10.64 -1.52
CA CYS A 148 14.11 -10.55 -2.22
C CYS A 148 15.29 -10.70 -1.26
N ALA A 149 15.22 -11.66 -0.33
CA ALA A 149 16.15 -11.79 0.79
C ALA A 149 17.61 -11.87 0.38
N ASP A 150 17.94 -12.66 -0.64
CA ASP A 150 19.32 -12.85 -1.08
C ASP A 150 19.86 -11.57 -1.71
N HIS A 151 19.09 -10.97 -2.63
CA HIS A 151 19.44 -9.67 -3.20
C HIS A 151 19.62 -8.58 -2.13
N ALA A 152 18.76 -8.55 -1.11
CA ALA A 152 18.90 -7.62 0.01
C ALA A 152 20.18 -7.84 0.80
N ARG A 153 20.53 -9.08 1.16
CA ARG A 153 21.76 -9.40 1.92
C ARG A 153 23.03 -9.09 1.14
N ASP A 154 23.01 -9.36 -0.16
CA ASP A 154 24.21 -9.28 -0.98
C ASP A 154 24.52 -7.85 -1.45
N ASN A 155 23.52 -6.96 -1.50
CA ASN A 155 23.65 -5.67 -2.18
C ASN A 155 23.28 -4.42 -1.34
N SER A 156 22.65 -4.56 -0.17
CA SER A 156 22.13 -3.40 0.57
C SER A 156 23.17 -2.61 1.36
N ASP A 157 24.35 -3.19 1.60
CA ASP A 157 25.35 -2.77 2.58
C ASP A 157 24.85 -2.71 4.04
N SER A 158 23.60 -3.10 4.35
CA SER A 158 23.09 -3.09 5.74
C SER A 158 23.78 -4.15 6.60
N ASP A 159 24.02 -3.85 7.87
CA ASP A 159 24.63 -4.80 8.82
C ASP A 159 23.75 -6.04 9.07
N VAL A 160 22.43 -5.88 9.05
CA VAL A 160 21.46 -6.97 9.27
C VAL A 160 20.28 -6.83 8.32
N VAL A 161 19.87 -7.94 7.71
CA VAL A 161 18.61 -8.05 6.95
C VAL A 161 17.63 -8.93 7.71
N ILE A 162 16.51 -8.35 8.14
CA ILE A 162 15.42 -9.05 8.83
C ILE A 162 14.39 -9.54 7.81
N ILE A 163 14.15 -10.86 7.82
CA ILE A 163 13.19 -11.56 6.95
C ILE A 163 11.98 -12.07 7.74
N GLU A 164 11.55 -11.30 8.73
CA GLU A 164 10.40 -11.63 9.58
C GLU A 164 9.31 -10.58 9.42
N SER A 165 8.05 -11.02 9.51
CA SER A 165 6.88 -10.13 9.46
C SER A 165 6.25 -9.89 10.84
N SER A 166 6.63 -10.69 11.84
CA SER A 166 6.23 -10.57 13.25
C SER A 166 6.95 -9.40 13.93
N PRO A 167 6.23 -8.38 14.44
CA PRO A 167 6.84 -7.30 15.22
C PRO A 167 7.66 -7.81 16.39
N LEU A 168 7.16 -8.83 17.12
CA LEU A 168 7.88 -9.40 18.26
C LEU A 168 9.27 -9.92 17.86
N LYS A 169 9.33 -10.77 16.83
CA LYS A 169 10.61 -11.33 16.34
C LYS A 169 11.53 -10.27 15.75
N ILE A 170 10.96 -9.25 15.10
CA ILE A 170 11.73 -8.11 14.58
C ILE A 170 12.44 -7.42 15.75
N ILE A 171 11.73 -7.14 16.85
CA ILE A 171 12.32 -6.48 18.03
C ILE A 171 13.38 -7.34 18.68
N GLU A 172 13.14 -8.64 18.84
CA GLU A 172 14.12 -9.57 19.39
C GLU A 172 15.43 -9.54 18.56
N SER A 173 15.30 -9.47 17.23
CA SER A 173 16.44 -9.35 16.31
C SER A 173 17.17 -8.01 16.49
N VAL A 174 16.43 -6.91 16.65
CA VAL A 174 16.98 -5.57 16.89
C VAL A 174 17.72 -5.51 18.23
N GLU A 175 17.07 -5.94 19.33
CA GLU A 175 17.66 -5.99 20.66
C GLU A 175 18.91 -6.87 20.71
N SER A 176 18.89 -8.01 19.99
CA SER A 176 20.05 -8.90 19.86
C SER A 176 21.20 -8.26 19.09
N THR A 177 20.90 -7.52 18.02
CA THR A 177 21.92 -6.84 17.19
C THR A 177 22.68 -5.79 18.00
N VAL A 178 21.96 -5.03 18.84
CA VAL A 178 22.56 -3.98 19.67
C VAL A 178 23.12 -4.52 20.99
N GLY A 179 22.76 -5.75 21.38
CA GLY A 179 23.16 -6.35 22.65
C GLY A 179 22.50 -5.70 23.87
N ASN A 180 21.30 -5.14 23.70
CA ASN A 180 20.56 -4.47 24.76
C ASN A 180 19.07 -4.81 24.67
N LYS A 181 18.59 -5.57 25.65
CA LYS A 181 17.18 -5.95 25.76
C LYS A 181 16.38 -4.87 26.49
N GLY A 182 15.21 -4.53 25.97
CA GLY A 182 14.23 -3.72 26.68
C GLY A 182 13.84 -4.32 28.02
N ASN A 183 13.36 -3.48 28.93
CA ASN A 183 12.90 -3.89 30.26
C ASN A 183 11.39 -3.68 30.46
N GLY A 184 10.67 -3.40 29.38
CA GLY A 184 9.21 -3.36 29.36
C GLY A 184 8.56 -4.73 29.20
N PRO A 185 7.22 -4.82 29.20
CA PRO A 185 6.50 -6.06 28.96
C PRO A 185 6.80 -6.63 27.57
N VAL A 186 6.67 -7.96 27.44
CA VAL A 186 6.62 -8.63 26.14
C VAL A 186 5.15 -8.68 25.73
N VAL A 187 4.82 -8.06 24.61
CA VAL A 187 3.48 -8.08 24.04
C VAL A 187 3.32 -9.36 23.20
N SER A 188 2.11 -9.94 23.23
CA SER A 188 1.74 -11.07 22.39
C SER A 188 1.91 -10.70 20.90
N ASP A 189 2.37 -11.67 20.11
CA ASP A 189 2.47 -11.48 18.66
C ASP A 189 1.13 -11.75 17.94
N ALA A 190 0.08 -12.15 18.68
CA ALA A 190 -1.26 -12.28 18.14
C ALA A 190 -1.79 -10.89 17.74
N PHE A 191 -2.23 -10.73 16.50
CA PHE A 191 -2.59 -9.42 15.95
C PHE A 191 -3.65 -8.66 16.76
N GLY A 192 -4.61 -9.38 17.36
CA GLY A 192 -5.64 -8.78 18.21
C GLY A 192 -5.16 -8.25 19.57
N GLU A 193 -3.91 -8.52 19.95
CA GLU A 193 -3.28 -8.02 21.18
C GLU A 193 -2.21 -6.95 20.90
N TRP A 194 -2.00 -6.57 19.63
CA TRP A 194 -1.01 -5.57 19.28
C TRP A 194 -1.38 -4.19 19.85
N PRO A 195 -0.38 -3.37 20.25
CA PRO A 195 -0.62 -1.99 20.59
C PRO A 195 -1.06 -1.20 19.35
N GLU A 196 -1.71 -0.07 19.59
CA GLU A 196 -2.00 0.90 18.53
C GLU A 196 -0.73 1.33 17.79
N PRO A 197 -0.80 1.54 16.47
CA PRO A 197 0.32 2.09 15.73
C PRO A 197 0.71 3.45 16.31
N ASP A 198 2.01 3.70 16.43
CA ASP A 198 2.53 4.84 17.18
C ASP A 198 2.45 6.15 16.38
N TRP A 199 1.24 6.72 16.33
CA TRP A 199 0.97 8.00 15.67
C TRP A 199 1.71 9.17 16.32
N GLY A 200 2.17 9.01 17.56
CA GLY A 200 2.99 10.00 18.26
C GLY A 200 4.39 10.18 17.66
N LEU A 201 4.78 9.37 16.67
CA LEU A 201 6.00 9.53 15.90
C LEU A 201 5.90 10.61 14.81
N TYR A 202 4.70 11.14 14.52
CA TYR A 202 4.50 12.25 13.59
C TYR A 202 4.23 13.55 14.35
N ASP A 203 4.99 14.60 14.03
CA ASP A 203 4.75 15.94 14.58
C ASP A 203 3.46 16.57 14.02
N ASN A 204 3.12 16.27 12.76
CA ASN A 204 2.00 16.86 12.05
C ASN A 204 1.21 15.83 11.22
N LEU A 205 0.43 15.00 11.90
CA LEU A 205 -0.40 14.01 11.24
C LEU A 205 -1.64 14.67 10.59
N LYS A 206 -1.82 14.48 9.27
CA LYS A 206 -3.01 14.95 8.52
C LYS A 206 -3.97 13.84 8.13
N THR A 207 -3.46 12.63 7.97
CA THR A 207 -4.17 11.45 7.47
C THR A 207 -3.61 10.23 8.18
N ALA A 208 -4.42 9.19 8.34
CA ALA A 208 -3.99 7.94 8.95
C ALA A 208 -4.33 6.73 8.08
N MET A 209 -3.58 5.66 8.31
CA MET A 209 -3.88 4.32 7.80
C MET A 209 -4.26 3.44 8.98
N ILE A 210 -5.21 2.53 8.83
CA ILE A 210 -5.52 1.55 9.86
C ILE A 210 -5.46 0.16 9.27
N LEU A 211 -4.97 -0.78 10.07
CA LEU A 211 -5.01 -2.21 9.79
C LEU A 211 -5.97 -2.82 10.82
N THR A 212 -7.05 -3.45 10.37
CA THR A 212 -8.00 -4.15 11.27
C THR A 212 -7.98 -5.66 11.08
N THR A 213 -7.37 -6.11 9.99
CA THR A 213 -7.15 -7.50 9.59
C THR A 213 -5.77 -7.61 8.95
N ARG A 214 -5.11 -8.75 9.13
CA ARG A 214 -3.77 -9.03 8.61
C ARG A 214 -3.76 -10.33 7.82
N GLY A 215 -3.18 -10.30 6.62
CA GLY A 215 -3.20 -11.41 5.68
C GLY A 215 -4.54 -11.60 4.96
N CYS A 216 -4.61 -12.62 4.12
CA CYS A 216 -5.80 -12.94 3.33
C CYS A 216 -5.91 -14.46 3.10
N PRO A 217 -7.09 -15.08 3.29
CA PRO A 217 -7.26 -16.52 3.07
C PRO A 217 -7.28 -16.90 1.57
N MET A 218 -7.42 -15.93 0.66
CA MET A 218 -7.51 -16.15 -0.79
C MET A 218 -6.18 -16.56 -1.42
N ASN A 219 -6.23 -17.40 -2.45
CA ASN A 219 -5.06 -17.92 -3.18
C ASN A 219 -4.85 -17.24 -4.55
N CYS A 220 -4.97 -15.91 -4.64
CA CYS A 220 -4.82 -15.23 -5.93
C CYS A 220 -3.41 -15.44 -6.52
N THR A 221 -3.31 -15.85 -7.79
CA THR A 221 -2.02 -16.21 -8.43
C THR A 221 -0.98 -15.09 -8.46
N VAL A 222 -1.40 -13.82 -8.40
CA VAL A 222 -0.53 -12.63 -8.37
C VAL A 222 -0.07 -12.19 -6.97
N CYS A 223 -0.70 -12.70 -5.91
CA CYS A 223 -0.65 -12.04 -4.60
C CYS A 223 0.35 -12.71 -3.68
N ALA A 224 1.23 -11.91 -3.07
CA ALA A 224 2.22 -12.38 -2.10
C ALA A 224 1.69 -12.47 -0.65
N SER A 225 0.41 -12.16 -0.38
CA SER A 225 -0.14 -12.13 0.99
C SER A 225 0.12 -13.44 1.76
N LYS A 226 -0.01 -14.61 1.11
CA LYS A 226 0.30 -15.93 1.73
C LYS A 226 1.78 -16.21 1.96
N ILE A 227 2.66 -15.49 1.26
CA ILE A 227 4.11 -15.57 1.46
C ILE A 227 4.50 -14.70 2.66
N LEU A 228 3.85 -13.54 2.80
CA LEU A 228 4.16 -12.53 3.81
C LEU A 228 3.51 -12.80 5.18
N PHE A 229 2.33 -13.42 5.18
CA PHE A 229 1.50 -13.62 6.37
C PHE A 229 1.08 -15.08 6.51
N ASN A 230 1.15 -15.58 7.74
CA ASN A 230 0.73 -16.94 8.07
C ASN A 230 -0.77 -16.97 8.44
N GLY A 231 -1.62 -16.86 7.42
CA GLY A 231 -3.08 -16.94 7.59
C GLY A 231 -3.77 -15.59 7.55
N TYR A 232 -4.93 -15.53 8.21
CA TYR A 232 -5.79 -14.36 8.31
C TYR A 232 -6.11 -14.12 9.78
N GLU A 233 -5.76 -12.94 10.27
CA GLU A 233 -5.96 -12.54 11.65
C GLU A 233 -6.80 -11.26 11.71
N CYS A 234 -7.66 -11.13 12.71
CA CYS A 234 -8.44 -9.92 12.99
C CYS A 234 -8.01 -9.36 14.35
N CYS A 235 -8.02 -8.03 14.47
CA CYS A 235 -8.10 -7.43 15.79
C CYS A 235 -9.56 -7.43 16.27
N ASP A 236 -9.79 -7.02 17.52
CA ASP A 236 -11.16 -6.78 17.96
C ASP A 236 -11.77 -5.62 17.13
N PRO A 237 -12.93 -5.84 16.47
CA PRO A 237 -13.53 -4.84 15.58
C PRO A 237 -14.05 -3.62 16.33
N GLU A 238 -14.42 -3.79 17.61
CA GLU A 238 -14.90 -2.72 18.45
C GLU A 238 -13.76 -1.83 18.95
N ASP A 239 -12.61 -2.39 19.24
CA ASP A 239 -11.38 -1.66 19.56
C ASP A 239 -10.88 -0.92 18.31
N ALA A 240 -10.84 -1.57 17.14
CA ALA A 240 -10.50 -0.89 15.88
C ALA A 240 -11.41 0.31 15.56
N ALA A 241 -12.73 0.16 15.78
CA ALA A 241 -13.65 1.29 15.67
C ALA A 241 -13.29 2.40 16.67
N GLN A 242 -12.96 2.05 17.91
CA GLN A 242 -12.57 3.01 18.92
C GLN A 242 -11.28 3.75 18.52
N SER A 243 -10.32 3.08 17.90
CA SER A 243 -9.08 3.68 17.41
C SER A 243 -9.32 4.70 16.29
N ILE A 244 -10.23 4.40 15.37
CA ILE A 244 -10.71 5.36 14.34
C ILE A 244 -11.39 6.57 15.00
N ILE A 245 -12.21 6.35 16.03
CA ILE A 245 -12.87 7.43 16.79
C ILE A 245 -11.83 8.30 17.49
N ASN A 246 -10.79 7.71 18.08
CA ASN A 246 -9.72 8.43 18.76
C ASN A 246 -8.92 9.29 17.77
N LEU A 247 -8.56 8.73 16.60
CA LEU A 247 -7.92 9.48 15.51
C LEU A 247 -8.76 10.68 15.05
N ALA A 248 -10.08 10.50 14.94
CA ALA A 248 -10.99 11.60 14.65
C ALA A 248 -10.99 12.67 15.74
N GLY A 249 -10.92 12.26 17.02
CA GLY A 249 -10.75 13.15 18.16
C GLY A 249 -9.45 13.95 18.14
N MET A 250 -8.39 13.43 17.49
CA MET A 250 -7.13 14.13 17.21
C MET A 250 -7.23 15.07 16.00
N GLY A 251 -8.40 15.17 15.37
CA GLY A 251 -8.64 16.02 14.19
C GLY A 251 -8.36 15.33 12.84
N ILE A 252 -8.05 14.03 12.83
CA ILE A 252 -7.83 13.28 11.59
C ILE A 252 -9.16 12.89 10.96
N GLN A 253 -9.44 13.44 9.77
CA GLN A 253 -10.70 13.20 9.08
C GLN A 253 -10.61 12.15 7.98
N ASP A 254 -9.45 11.98 7.34
CA ASP A 254 -9.27 11.03 6.23
C ASP A 254 -8.45 9.84 6.73
N ILE A 255 -9.10 8.68 6.83
CA ILE A 255 -8.51 7.44 7.35
C ILE A 255 -8.68 6.35 6.29
N SER A 256 -7.59 5.68 5.93
CA SER A 256 -7.61 4.63 4.92
C SER A 256 -7.37 3.25 5.55
N PHE A 257 -8.15 2.26 5.12
CA PHE A 257 -7.90 0.86 5.46
C PHE A 257 -6.76 0.33 4.60
N CYS A 258 -5.80 -0.30 5.25
CA CYS A 258 -4.66 -0.94 4.61
C CYS A 258 -4.68 -2.47 4.69
N ASP A 259 -5.78 -3.01 5.20
CA ASP A 259 -6.17 -4.41 5.22
C ASP A 259 -6.03 -5.07 3.84
N ASP A 260 -5.51 -6.29 3.82
CA ASP A 260 -5.52 -7.16 2.65
C ASP A 260 -6.95 -7.68 2.38
N ALA A 261 -7.76 -7.84 3.43
CA ALA A 261 -9.02 -8.57 3.38
C ALA A 261 -10.13 -8.05 4.32
N LEU A 262 -10.30 -6.72 4.39
CA LEU A 262 -11.23 -6.03 5.31
C LEU A 262 -12.64 -6.65 5.44
N LEU A 263 -13.24 -7.11 4.34
CA LEU A 263 -14.62 -7.60 4.33
C LEU A 263 -14.74 -9.13 4.43
N ILE A 264 -13.66 -9.90 4.43
CA ILE A 264 -13.78 -11.36 4.34
C ILE A 264 -14.51 -11.98 5.53
N ASP A 265 -14.23 -11.52 6.75
CA ASP A 265 -14.99 -11.94 7.94
C ASP A 265 -16.12 -10.94 8.23
N THR A 266 -17.10 -10.88 7.31
CA THR A 266 -18.13 -9.83 7.32
C THR A 266 -18.91 -9.79 8.63
N GLU A 267 -19.45 -10.91 9.08
CA GLU A 267 -20.37 -10.94 10.22
C GLU A 267 -19.68 -10.74 11.56
N ASN A 268 -18.47 -11.30 11.74
CA ASN A 268 -17.77 -11.23 13.02
C ASN A 268 -16.84 -10.02 13.14
N HIS A 269 -16.43 -9.41 12.02
CA HIS A 269 -15.48 -8.29 12.02
C HIS A 269 -16.03 -7.02 11.37
N ALA A 270 -16.29 -7.05 10.06
CA ALA A 270 -16.63 -5.83 9.31
C ALA A 270 -17.95 -5.20 9.78
N VAL A 271 -18.99 -6.01 10.03
CA VAL A 271 -20.30 -5.53 10.49
C VAL A 271 -20.20 -4.90 11.89
N PRO A 272 -19.62 -5.54 12.93
CA PRO A 272 -19.42 -4.89 14.23
C PRO A 272 -18.61 -3.58 14.14
N LEU A 273 -17.51 -3.58 13.37
CA LEU A 273 -16.66 -2.41 13.14
C LEU A 273 -17.46 -1.23 12.58
N PHE A 274 -18.12 -1.41 11.43
CA PHE A 274 -18.89 -0.34 10.79
C PHE A 274 -20.15 0.03 11.58
N ARG A 275 -20.74 -0.90 12.34
CA ARG A 275 -21.89 -0.62 13.21
C ARG A 275 -21.51 0.32 14.33
N LYS A 276 -20.38 0.09 15.00
CA LYS A 276 -19.88 0.98 16.06
C LYS A 276 -19.56 2.38 15.52
N LEU A 277 -18.90 2.47 14.37
CA LEU A 277 -18.60 3.75 13.70
C LEU A 277 -19.87 4.50 13.25
N ALA A 278 -20.85 3.79 12.68
CA ALA A 278 -22.13 4.38 12.30
C ALA A 278 -22.91 4.91 13.52
N ALA A 279 -22.84 4.21 14.65
CA ALA A 279 -23.48 4.62 15.90
C ALA A 279 -22.80 5.83 16.55
N SER A 280 -21.47 5.93 16.47
CA SER A 280 -20.71 7.05 17.06
C SER A 280 -20.94 8.38 16.34
N LYS A 281 -21.38 8.34 15.07
CA LYS A 281 -21.56 9.53 14.20
C LYS A 281 -20.27 10.36 14.08
N THR A 282 -19.13 9.70 14.18
CA THR A 282 -17.82 10.34 14.11
C THR A 282 -17.64 10.97 12.73
N PRO A 283 -17.18 12.23 12.63
CA PRO A 283 -17.01 12.92 11.35
C PRO A 283 -15.72 12.47 10.65
N VAL A 284 -15.68 11.20 10.23
CA VAL A 284 -14.58 10.60 9.46
C VAL A 284 -15.00 10.29 8.03
N ARG A 285 -14.00 10.28 7.16
CA ARG A 285 -14.06 9.80 5.79
C ARG A 285 -13.15 8.59 5.70
N LEU A 286 -13.75 7.44 5.44
CA LEU A 286 -13.04 6.18 5.32
C LEU A 286 -12.76 5.88 3.85
N HIS A 287 -11.57 5.34 3.59
CA HIS A 287 -11.08 5.03 2.25
C HIS A 287 -10.57 3.59 2.19
N SER A 288 -10.82 2.90 1.07
CA SER A 288 -10.29 1.55 0.82
C SER A 288 -9.51 1.51 -0.50
N PRO A 289 -8.23 1.95 -0.51
CA PRO A 289 -7.42 1.99 -1.74
C PRO A 289 -7.00 0.60 -2.23
N ASN A 290 -6.91 -0.40 -1.36
CA ASN A 290 -6.38 -1.74 -1.65
C ASN A 290 -7.34 -2.68 -2.41
N GLY A 291 -8.61 -2.28 -2.55
CA GLY A 291 -9.65 -3.11 -3.15
C GLY A 291 -10.39 -3.95 -2.11
N LEU A 292 -11.72 -3.94 -2.17
CA LEU A 292 -12.60 -4.72 -1.31
C LEU A 292 -13.03 -6.01 -2.02
N HIS A 293 -13.21 -7.05 -1.22
CA HIS A 293 -13.76 -8.33 -1.66
C HIS A 293 -15.23 -8.13 -2.06
N VAL A 294 -15.48 -8.14 -3.36
CA VAL A 294 -16.76 -7.69 -3.94
C VAL A 294 -17.94 -8.55 -3.50
N ARG A 295 -17.75 -9.86 -3.37
CA ARG A 295 -18.78 -10.82 -2.93
C ARG A 295 -19.40 -10.48 -1.58
N GLU A 296 -18.61 -9.86 -0.70
CA GLU A 296 -18.99 -9.55 0.68
C GLU A 296 -19.84 -8.27 0.77
N ILE A 297 -19.99 -7.53 -0.33
CA ILE A 297 -20.74 -6.27 -0.37
C ILE A 297 -22.23 -6.57 -0.61
N THR A 298 -22.94 -6.86 0.47
CA THR A 298 -24.41 -6.99 0.48
C THR A 298 -25.10 -5.63 0.64
N PRO A 299 -26.42 -5.52 0.37
CA PRO A 299 -27.18 -4.30 0.65
C PRO A 299 -27.12 -3.83 2.11
N GLU A 300 -26.93 -4.73 3.07
CA GLU A 300 -26.72 -4.35 4.48
C GLU A 300 -25.33 -3.76 4.70
N VAL A 301 -24.29 -4.46 4.26
CA VAL A 301 -22.90 -4.03 4.39
C VAL A 301 -22.69 -2.67 3.70
N ALA A 302 -23.19 -2.49 2.48
CA ALA A 302 -23.10 -1.23 1.74
C ALA A 302 -23.74 -0.05 2.51
N ARG A 303 -24.95 -0.25 3.07
CA ARG A 303 -25.63 0.78 3.89
C ARG A 303 -24.85 1.09 5.16
N LEU A 304 -24.26 0.08 5.78
CA LEU A 304 -23.50 0.23 7.01
C LEU A 304 -22.19 0.99 6.77
N MET A 305 -21.44 0.62 5.73
CA MET A 305 -20.25 1.34 5.26
C MET A 305 -20.56 2.81 4.98
N LYS A 306 -21.68 3.11 4.29
CA LYS A 306 -22.09 4.50 4.00
C LYS A 306 -22.32 5.29 5.28
N LYS A 307 -23.04 4.70 6.24
CA LYS A 307 -23.33 5.33 7.54
C LYS A 307 -22.07 5.51 8.41
N ALA A 308 -21.11 4.60 8.30
CA ALA A 308 -19.82 4.67 8.99
C ALA A 308 -18.87 5.73 8.39
N GLY A 309 -19.21 6.36 7.27
CA GLY A 309 -18.40 7.39 6.64
C GLY A 309 -17.46 6.89 5.55
N MET A 310 -17.62 5.65 5.05
CA MET A 310 -16.87 5.18 3.88
C MET A 310 -17.26 5.98 2.64
N VAL A 311 -16.28 6.62 2.01
CA VAL A 311 -16.45 7.49 0.83
C VAL A 311 -15.67 7.03 -0.38
N THR A 312 -14.54 6.34 -0.22
CA THR A 312 -13.76 5.82 -1.36
C THR A 312 -13.76 4.31 -1.31
N ILE A 313 -14.39 3.69 -2.31
CA ILE A 313 -14.47 2.25 -2.46
C ILE A 313 -13.72 1.84 -3.70
N ARG A 314 -12.72 0.98 -3.51
CA ARG A 314 -12.11 0.25 -4.61
C ARG A 314 -12.62 -1.18 -4.61
N LEU A 315 -13.03 -1.67 -5.77
CA LEU A 315 -13.55 -3.01 -5.96
C LEU A 315 -12.46 -3.87 -6.60
N SER A 316 -12.22 -5.02 -6.00
CA SER A 316 -11.18 -5.95 -6.42
C SER A 316 -11.77 -7.01 -7.37
N LEU A 317 -11.87 -6.68 -8.66
CA LEU A 317 -12.38 -7.57 -9.72
C LEU A 317 -11.24 -8.25 -10.49
N GLU A 318 -10.25 -7.48 -10.90
CA GLU A 318 -9.03 -7.85 -11.65
C GLU A 318 -9.26 -8.32 -13.09
N THR A 319 -10.24 -9.19 -13.32
CA THR A 319 -10.66 -9.64 -14.64
C THR A 319 -12.13 -10.03 -14.63
N ALA A 320 -12.85 -9.73 -15.71
CA ALA A 320 -14.21 -10.22 -15.94
C ALA A 320 -14.22 -11.46 -16.85
N SER A 321 -13.05 -11.91 -17.32
CA SER A 321 -12.92 -13.13 -18.10
C SER A 321 -13.17 -14.35 -17.23
N VAL A 322 -14.11 -15.20 -17.63
CA VAL A 322 -14.49 -16.40 -16.89
C VAL A 322 -13.33 -17.38 -16.76
N ASP A 323 -12.58 -17.58 -17.84
CA ASP A 323 -11.49 -18.56 -17.85
C ASP A 323 -10.30 -18.07 -17.03
N ARG A 324 -9.94 -16.78 -17.12
CA ARG A 324 -8.89 -16.23 -16.26
C ARG A 324 -9.32 -16.17 -14.81
N ALA A 325 -10.58 -15.81 -14.52
CA ALA A 325 -11.08 -15.79 -13.15
C ALA A 325 -10.95 -17.16 -12.47
N LYS A 326 -11.26 -18.27 -13.17
CA LYS A 326 -11.08 -19.64 -12.66
C LYS A 326 -9.64 -19.97 -12.32
N ASP A 327 -8.70 -19.55 -13.17
CA ASP A 327 -7.27 -19.77 -12.97
C ASP A 327 -6.68 -18.89 -11.85
N PHE A 328 -7.22 -17.68 -11.67
CA PHE A 328 -6.69 -16.68 -10.74
C PHE A 328 -7.06 -16.96 -9.28
N SER A 329 -8.36 -17.03 -8.97
CA SER A 329 -8.88 -17.35 -7.62
C SER A 329 -10.39 -17.59 -7.57
N GLN A 330 -11.11 -17.27 -8.65
CA GLN A 330 -12.57 -17.35 -8.77
C GLN A 330 -13.33 -16.62 -7.65
N LYS A 331 -12.72 -15.54 -7.12
CA LYS A 331 -13.25 -14.81 -5.98
C LYS A 331 -14.56 -14.06 -6.23
N VAL A 332 -14.86 -13.74 -7.49
CA VAL A 332 -16.05 -12.98 -7.88
C VAL A 332 -16.47 -13.33 -9.30
N SER A 333 -17.78 -13.49 -9.51
CA SER A 333 -18.43 -13.62 -10.82
C SER A 333 -18.99 -12.28 -11.29
N ARG A 334 -19.31 -12.18 -12.59
CA ARG A 334 -19.96 -10.98 -13.16
C ARG A 334 -21.30 -10.65 -12.49
N GLU A 335 -22.06 -11.67 -12.10
CA GLU A 335 -23.34 -11.48 -11.42
C GLU A 335 -23.16 -10.95 -9.99
N GLU A 336 -22.27 -11.57 -9.21
CA GLU A 336 -21.93 -11.09 -7.86
C GLU A 336 -21.40 -9.64 -7.90
N TYR A 337 -20.59 -9.32 -8.91
CA TYR A 337 -20.10 -7.96 -9.11
C TYR A 337 -21.23 -6.96 -9.37
N LYS A 338 -22.18 -7.28 -10.26
CA LYS A 338 -23.36 -6.43 -10.52
C LYS A 338 -24.19 -6.23 -9.26
N ASN A 339 -24.46 -7.30 -8.51
CA ASN A 339 -25.25 -7.25 -7.28
C ASN A 339 -24.58 -6.33 -6.23
N ALA A 340 -23.26 -6.42 -6.07
CA ALA A 340 -22.50 -5.56 -5.18
C ALA A 340 -22.56 -4.08 -5.62
N VAL A 341 -22.43 -3.81 -6.91
CA VAL A 341 -22.53 -2.45 -7.46
C VAL A 341 -23.94 -1.87 -7.23
N ASP A 342 -24.99 -2.64 -7.48
CA ASP A 342 -26.38 -2.23 -7.22
C ASP A 342 -26.63 -1.97 -5.73
N ALA A 343 -26.06 -2.80 -4.84
CA ALA A 343 -26.10 -2.58 -3.40
C ALA A 343 -25.44 -1.26 -2.99
N LEU A 344 -24.29 -0.92 -3.59
CA LEU A 344 -23.58 0.34 -3.34
C LEU A 344 -24.39 1.55 -3.84
N TYR A 345 -24.92 1.51 -5.07
CA TYR A 345 -25.76 2.61 -5.55
C TYR A 345 -27.02 2.78 -4.72
N SER A 346 -27.68 1.68 -4.33
CA SER A 346 -28.85 1.70 -3.46
C SER A 346 -28.55 2.26 -2.06
N ALA A 347 -27.32 2.12 -1.57
CA ALA A 347 -26.84 2.74 -0.34
C ALA A 347 -26.49 4.24 -0.50
N GLY A 348 -26.53 4.79 -1.72
CA GLY A 348 -26.28 6.20 -2.00
C GLY A 348 -24.82 6.53 -2.34
N TYR A 349 -24.03 5.57 -2.81
CA TYR A 349 -22.73 5.85 -3.43
C TYR A 349 -22.89 6.43 -4.84
N THR A 350 -21.90 7.21 -5.27
CA THR A 350 -21.84 7.81 -6.61
C THR A 350 -20.68 7.23 -7.42
N PRO A 351 -20.63 7.37 -8.75
CA PRO A 351 -19.47 6.88 -9.50
C PRO A 351 -18.14 7.57 -9.19
N ASP A 352 -18.16 8.71 -8.49
CA ASP A 352 -16.94 9.36 -7.99
C ASP A 352 -16.39 8.69 -6.72
N ASP A 353 -17.24 7.97 -5.99
CA ASP A 353 -16.88 7.21 -4.79
C ASP A 353 -16.30 5.84 -5.17
N LEU A 354 -16.73 5.29 -6.31
CA LEU A 354 -16.46 3.93 -6.74
C LEU A 354 -15.33 3.87 -7.79
N GLY A 355 -14.48 2.86 -7.68
CA GLY A 355 -13.56 2.48 -8.76
C GLY A 355 -13.25 1.00 -8.73
N THR A 356 -13.03 0.38 -9.87
CA THR A 356 -12.75 -1.07 -9.96
C THR A 356 -11.38 -1.32 -10.54
N TYR A 357 -10.58 -2.14 -9.88
CA TYR A 357 -9.30 -2.56 -10.41
C TYR A 357 -9.48 -3.65 -11.46
N ILE A 358 -8.80 -3.44 -12.59
CA ILE A 358 -8.63 -4.42 -13.66
C ILE A 358 -7.13 -4.57 -13.88
N ILE A 359 -6.63 -5.80 -13.80
CA ILE A 359 -5.22 -6.10 -14.00
C ILE A 359 -4.93 -6.15 -15.50
N ILE A 360 -3.83 -5.52 -15.89
CA ILE A 360 -3.37 -5.44 -17.28
C ILE A 360 -1.91 -5.86 -17.37
N GLY A 361 -1.60 -6.73 -18.33
CA GLY A 361 -0.25 -7.16 -18.64
C GLY A 361 0.17 -8.47 -17.98
N LEU A 362 -0.79 -9.33 -17.61
CA LEU A 362 -0.47 -10.67 -17.09
C LEU A 362 0.17 -11.55 -18.18
N PRO A 363 1.01 -12.53 -17.80
CA PRO A 363 1.53 -13.53 -18.73
C PRO A 363 0.40 -14.20 -19.53
N GLY A 364 0.50 -14.15 -20.86
CA GLY A 364 -0.52 -14.71 -21.76
C GLY A 364 -1.87 -13.99 -21.76
N GLN A 365 -1.97 -12.76 -21.24
CA GLN A 365 -3.19 -11.96 -21.30
C GLN A 365 -3.36 -11.30 -22.66
N SER A 366 -4.52 -11.50 -23.28
CA SER A 366 -4.84 -10.83 -24.54
C SER A 366 -5.46 -9.45 -24.29
N MET A 367 -5.25 -8.52 -25.22
CA MET A 367 -5.90 -7.21 -25.18
C MET A 367 -7.43 -7.31 -25.22
N GLY A 368 -7.98 -8.28 -25.96
CA GLY A 368 -9.41 -8.51 -26.03
C GLY A 368 -10.02 -8.82 -24.66
N GLU A 369 -9.32 -9.62 -23.84
CA GLU A 369 -9.73 -9.92 -22.47
C GLU A 369 -9.74 -8.69 -21.56
N VAL A 370 -8.70 -7.84 -21.70
CA VAL A 370 -8.60 -6.58 -20.97
C VAL A 370 -9.76 -5.66 -21.32
N PHE A 371 -10.04 -5.48 -22.62
CA PHE A 371 -11.12 -4.60 -23.07
C PHE A 371 -12.51 -5.10 -22.70
N ASP A 372 -12.78 -6.41 -22.81
CA ASP A 372 -14.05 -7.00 -22.34
C ASP A 372 -14.26 -6.77 -20.84
N SER A 373 -13.21 -6.88 -20.04
CA SER A 373 -13.29 -6.59 -18.60
C SER A 373 -13.55 -5.11 -18.31
N ILE A 374 -12.97 -4.21 -19.11
CA ILE A 374 -13.17 -2.76 -19.00
C ILE A 374 -14.60 -2.39 -19.38
N GLU A 375 -15.09 -2.88 -20.52
CA GLU A 375 -16.46 -2.64 -21.01
C GLU A 375 -17.49 -3.13 -19.98
N PHE A 376 -17.30 -4.36 -19.48
CA PHE A 376 -18.15 -4.93 -18.44
C PHE A 376 -18.30 -4.03 -17.20
N VAL A 377 -17.21 -3.42 -16.71
CA VAL A 377 -17.24 -2.53 -15.55
C VAL A 377 -17.88 -1.18 -15.87
N LEU A 378 -17.58 -0.62 -17.04
CA LEU A 378 -18.16 0.66 -17.47
C LEU A 378 -19.68 0.55 -17.63
N ASP A 379 -20.17 -0.59 -18.12
CA ASP A 379 -21.60 -0.89 -18.26
C ASP A 379 -22.36 -0.92 -16.94
N THR A 380 -21.69 -1.23 -15.82
CA THR A 380 -22.30 -1.13 -14.48
C THR A 380 -22.24 0.28 -13.91
N GLY A 381 -21.74 1.26 -14.66
CA GLY A 381 -21.63 2.66 -14.22
C GLY A 381 -20.48 2.92 -13.25
N VAL A 382 -19.50 2.03 -13.15
CA VAL A 382 -18.34 2.18 -12.25
C VAL A 382 -17.11 2.60 -13.03
N LYS A 383 -16.27 3.45 -12.43
CA LYS A 383 -15.01 3.87 -13.05
C LYS A 383 -13.97 2.76 -13.00
N VAL A 384 -13.28 2.51 -14.10
CA VAL A 384 -12.16 1.56 -14.16
C VAL A 384 -10.88 2.22 -13.67
N LYS A 385 -10.11 1.45 -12.89
CA LYS A 385 -8.76 1.77 -12.42
C LYS A 385 -7.80 0.71 -12.97
N PRO A 386 -7.01 1.01 -14.02
CA PRO A 386 -6.08 0.03 -14.56
C PRO A 386 -4.96 -0.23 -13.54
N ALA A 387 -4.73 -1.49 -13.21
CA ALA A 387 -3.65 -1.96 -12.37
C ALA A 387 -2.65 -2.71 -13.26
N LEU A 388 -1.51 -2.10 -13.56
CA LEU A 388 -0.48 -2.77 -14.35
C LEU A 388 0.16 -3.89 -13.52
N PHE A 389 0.37 -5.04 -14.14
CA PHE A 389 0.98 -6.21 -13.51
C PHE A 389 2.44 -5.94 -13.07
N SER A 390 2.74 -6.26 -11.82
CA SER A 390 4.10 -6.42 -11.29
C SER A 390 4.39 -7.91 -11.08
N PRO A 391 5.48 -8.46 -11.61
CA PRO A 391 5.89 -9.82 -11.30
C PRO A 391 6.49 -9.88 -9.89
N VAL A 392 5.69 -10.28 -8.91
CA VAL A 392 6.12 -10.34 -7.50
C VAL A 392 6.78 -11.68 -7.20
N PRO A 393 8.05 -11.73 -6.75
CA PRO A 393 8.77 -12.97 -6.47
C PRO A 393 8.00 -13.96 -5.60
N GLY A 394 8.14 -15.25 -5.92
CA GLY A 394 7.48 -16.35 -5.21
C GLY A 394 6.00 -16.56 -5.56
N THR A 395 5.37 -15.66 -6.32
CA THR A 395 3.98 -15.83 -6.78
C THR A 395 3.88 -16.73 -8.01
N VAL A 396 2.69 -17.28 -8.27
CA VAL A 396 2.42 -18.10 -9.46
C VAL A 396 2.63 -17.29 -10.75
N GLU A 397 2.17 -16.03 -10.77
CA GLU A 397 2.37 -15.19 -11.95
C GLU A 397 3.81 -14.78 -12.19
N PHE A 398 4.65 -14.70 -11.15
CA PHE A 398 6.09 -14.50 -11.34
C PHE A 398 6.72 -15.68 -12.09
N GLN A 399 6.40 -16.91 -11.68
CA GLN A 399 6.90 -18.11 -12.36
C GLN A 399 6.42 -18.19 -13.83
N ARG A 400 5.18 -17.78 -14.09
CA ARG A 400 4.64 -17.67 -15.45
C ARG A 400 5.32 -16.58 -16.26
N ALA A 401 5.65 -15.44 -15.66
CA ALA A 401 6.39 -14.37 -16.31
C ALA A 401 7.80 -14.81 -16.69
N VAL A 402 8.49 -15.56 -15.82
CA VAL A 402 9.79 -16.18 -16.12
C VAL A 402 9.67 -17.18 -17.27
N ALA A 403 8.70 -18.09 -17.22
CA ALA A 403 8.47 -19.08 -18.27
C ALA A 403 8.12 -18.45 -19.64
N ALA A 404 7.45 -17.30 -19.63
CA ALA A 404 7.12 -16.52 -20.82
C ALA A 404 8.29 -15.66 -21.33
N GLY A 405 9.43 -15.63 -20.63
CA GLY A 405 10.58 -14.80 -20.97
C GLY A 405 10.35 -13.29 -20.76
N MET A 406 9.35 -12.90 -19.97
CA MET A 406 9.06 -11.50 -19.65
C MET A 406 10.09 -10.92 -18.68
N ILE A 407 10.62 -11.76 -17.80
CA ILE A 407 11.68 -11.50 -16.83
C ILE A 407 12.51 -12.78 -16.65
N LYS A 408 13.68 -12.67 -16.03
CA LYS A 408 14.47 -13.80 -15.52
C LYS A 408 14.32 -13.93 -14.02
N GLU A 409 14.66 -15.08 -13.48
CA GLU A 409 14.58 -15.35 -12.04
C GLU A 409 15.61 -14.56 -11.23
N ASP A 410 16.79 -14.32 -11.81
CA ASP A 410 17.91 -13.57 -11.23
C ASP A 410 17.99 -12.10 -11.70
N ASP A 411 16.94 -11.61 -12.37
CA ASP A 411 16.87 -10.21 -12.80
C ASP A 411 16.85 -9.28 -11.58
N ASP A 412 17.45 -8.09 -11.76
CA ASP A 412 17.44 -7.04 -10.75
C ASP A 412 15.98 -6.71 -10.33
N PRO A 413 15.66 -6.65 -9.02
CA PRO A 413 14.30 -6.39 -8.57
C PRO A 413 13.67 -5.09 -9.08
N VAL A 414 14.43 -4.10 -9.58
CA VAL A 414 13.85 -2.93 -10.25
C VAL A 414 13.01 -3.30 -11.48
N LEU A 415 13.24 -4.48 -12.08
CA LEU A 415 12.47 -5.02 -13.19
C LEU A 415 11.10 -5.59 -12.76
N HIS A 416 10.81 -5.67 -11.45
CA HIS A 416 9.47 -5.96 -10.95
C HIS A 416 8.49 -4.77 -11.09
N ASN A 417 8.99 -3.62 -11.56
CA ASN A 417 8.20 -2.40 -11.70
C ASN A 417 7.12 -2.53 -12.78
N ASN A 418 5.87 -2.29 -12.41
CA ASN A 418 4.73 -2.40 -13.33
C ASN A 418 4.76 -1.40 -14.50
N THR A 419 5.56 -0.33 -14.42
CA THR A 419 5.74 0.61 -15.53
C THR A 419 6.33 -0.08 -16.76
N LEU A 420 7.04 -1.20 -16.61
CA LEU A 420 7.53 -1.96 -17.74
C LEU A 420 6.40 -2.48 -18.64
N ARG A 421 5.21 -2.79 -18.06
CA ARG A 421 4.01 -3.15 -18.83
C ARG A 421 3.55 -2.06 -19.79
N THR A 422 3.99 -0.82 -19.61
CA THR A 422 3.69 0.27 -20.56
C THR A 422 4.53 0.21 -21.82
N VAL A 423 5.65 -0.52 -21.79
CA VAL A 423 6.61 -0.62 -22.89
C VAL A 423 6.40 -1.90 -23.68
N ASP A 424 6.21 -3.02 -23.01
CA ASP A 424 6.31 -4.35 -23.64
C ASP A 424 4.99 -5.08 -23.90
N PHE A 425 3.88 -4.59 -23.33
CA PHE A 425 2.55 -5.19 -23.51
C PHE A 425 1.75 -4.61 -24.67
N TRP A 426 2.11 -3.42 -25.16
CA TRP A 426 1.32 -2.65 -26.13
C TRP A 426 1.98 -2.67 -27.51
N GLU A 427 1.21 -2.83 -28.59
CA GLU A 427 1.74 -2.93 -29.97
C GLU A 427 2.60 -1.71 -30.37
N GLU A 428 2.24 -0.52 -29.91
CA GLU A 428 2.98 0.74 -30.11
C GLU A 428 3.78 1.18 -28.87
N GLY A 429 4.01 0.25 -27.94
CA GLY A 429 4.65 0.48 -26.66
C GLY A 429 3.99 1.64 -25.89
N VAL A 430 4.79 2.62 -25.48
CA VAL A 430 4.33 3.70 -24.60
C VAL A 430 3.28 4.61 -25.25
N GLU A 431 3.32 4.81 -26.57
CA GLU A 431 2.27 5.58 -27.28
C GLU A 431 0.93 4.85 -27.20
N GLY A 432 0.92 3.54 -27.49
CA GLY A 432 -0.28 2.70 -27.35
C GLY A 432 -0.87 2.73 -25.93
N TYR A 433 -0.02 2.68 -24.90
CA TYR A 433 -0.48 2.84 -23.52
C TYR A 433 -1.05 4.25 -23.24
N ARG A 434 -0.44 5.32 -23.77
CA ARG A 434 -0.95 6.69 -23.61
C ARG A 434 -2.32 6.86 -24.24
N ASP A 435 -2.53 6.32 -25.43
CA ASP A 435 -3.80 6.36 -26.13
C ASP A 435 -4.87 5.57 -25.39
N PHE A 436 -4.54 4.37 -24.91
CA PHE A 436 -5.39 3.60 -24.01
C PHE A 436 -5.81 4.42 -22.78
N LYS A 437 -4.85 5.06 -22.10
CA LYS A 437 -5.13 5.87 -20.90
C LYS A 437 -6.03 7.07 -21.20
N LYS A 438 -5.84 7.72 -22.34
CA LYS A 438 -6.66 8.85 -22.79
C LYS A 438 -8.10 8.39 -23.04
N THR A 439 -8.28 7.30 -23.79
CA THR A 439 -9.60 6.70 -24.07
C THR A 439 -10.31 6.30 -22.80
N LEU A 440 -9.63 5.58 -21.90
CA LEU A 440 -10.20 5.15 -20.63
C LEU A 440 -10.57 6.32 -19.72
N SER A 441 -9.79 7.41 -19.74
CA SER A 441 -10.13 8.64 -19.00
C SER A 441 -11.43 9.25 -19.50
N GLY A 442 -11.61 9.34 -20.82
CA GLY A 442 -12.86 9.81 -21.43
C GLY A 442 -14.07 8.96 -21.03
N ALA A 443 -13.95 7.63 -21.15
CA ALA A 443 -15.01 6.70 -20.76
C ALA A 443 -15.38 6.82 -19.25
N ASN A 444 -14.38 6.94 -18.38
CA ASN A 444 -14.60 7.17 -16.96
C ASN A 444 -15.29 8.50 -16.65
N GLU A 445 -15.05 9.54 -17.44
CA GLU A 445 -15.75 10.83 -17.31
C GLU A 445 -17.22 10.72 -17.73
N GLU A 446 -17.51 9.96 -18.79
CA GLU A 446 -18.88 9.72 -19.26
C GLU A 446 -19.71 8.96 -18.23
N VAL A 447 -19.14 7.95 -17.59
CA VAL A 447 -19.77 7.24 -16.46
C VAL A 447 -20.25 8.22 -15.37
N GLY A 448 -19.41 9.19 -15.00
CA GLY A 448 -19.76 10.21 -14.00
C GLY A 448 -20.87 11.17 -14.47
N LYS A 449 -20.98 11.42 -15.78
CA LYS A 449 -22.03 12.28 -16.35
C LYS A 449 -23.36 11.54 -16.47
N SER A 450 -23.35 10.30 -16.97
CA SER A 450 -24.56 9.49 -17.20
C SER A 450 -25.29 9.13 -15.91
N SER A 451 -24.58 8.98 -14.79
CA SER A 451 -25.20 8.74 -13.48
C SER A 451 -25.93 9.96 -12.91
N LEU A 452 -25.48 11.19 -13.20
CA LEU A 452 -26.14 12.42 -12.73
C LEU A 452 -27.53 12.60 -13.36
N PHE A 453 -27.79 11.96 -14.50
CA PHE A 453 -29.12 11.95 -15.14
C PHE A 453 -30.05 10.87 -14.56
N LYS A 454 -29.53 9.83 -13.91
CA LYS A 454 -30.34 8.77 -13.27
C LYS A 454 -30.77 9.11 -11.83
N ILE A 455 -30.26 10.20 -11.23
CA ILE A 455 -30.51 10.63 -9.84
C ILE A 455 -31.41 11.90 -9.79
N LYS A 456 -32.20 12.18 -10.83
CA LYS A 456 -33.19 13.27 -10.82
C LYS A 456 -34.61 12.75 -10.81
#